data_AF-A0A932TS92-F1
#
_entry.id   AF-A0A932TS92-F1
#
_cell.length_a   1.000
_cell.length_b   1.000
_cell.length_c   1.000
_cell.angle_alpha   90.00
_cell.angle_beta   90.00
_cell.angle_gamma   90.00
#
_symmetry.space_group_name_H-M   'P 1'
#
loop_
_entity.id
_entity.type
_entity.pdbx_description
1 polymer ?
#
loop_
_entity_poly.entity_id
_entity_poly.type
_entity_poly.pdbx_seq_one_letter_code
_entity_poly.pdbx_strand_id
1 'polypeptide(L)' 'MSQSVVVEVEVPPGIGEFRLPDAVNRRLQYLLDRQDQGTPLTESERLEAEGLVDLAEFLSLLRSRARRISRRP' A
#
# COMPACT_ATOMS: atom_id res chain seq x y z
N MET A 1 26.13 -9.31 17.13
CA MET A 1 26.69 -8.44 16.07
C MET A 1 25.78 -8.56 14.87
N SER A 2 25.10 -7.47 14.46
CA SER A 2 24.21 -7.49 13.30
C SER A 2 25.01 -7.05 12.08
N GLN A 3 25.28 -7.97 11.15
CA GLN A 3 25.88 -7.63 9.86
C GLN A 3 24.79 -7.12 8.92
N SER A 4 24.99 -5.92 8.36
CA SER A 4 24.16 -5.37 7.29
C SER A 4 24.87 -5.53 5.95
N VAL A 5 24.16 -6.08 4.96
CA VAL A 5 24.64 -6.19 3.58
C VAL A 5 23.90 -5.17 2.73
N VAL A 6 24.65 -4.36 1.99
CA VAL A 6 24.10 -3.43 0.99
C VAL A 6 24.07 -4.15 -0.36
N VAL A 7 22.90 -4.22 -0.98
CA VAL A 7 22.70 -4.80 -2.30
C VAL A 7 22.18 -3.70 -3.23
N GLU A 8 22.83 -3.50 -4.37
CA GLU A 8 22.30 -2.67 -5.46
C GLU A 8 21.26 -3.47 -6.23
N VAL A 9 20.03 -2.96 -6.29
CA VAL A 9 18.91 -3.56 -7.02
C VAL A 9 18.43 -2.55 -8.04
N GLU A 10 18.33 -2.98 -9.29
CA GLU A 10 17.78 -2.16 -10.36
C GLU A 10 16.28 -1.95 -10.12
N VAL A 11 15.86 -0.69 -10.10
CA VAL A 11 14.46 -0.35 -9.84
C VAL A 11 13.65 -0.61 -11.10
N PRO A 12 12.64 -1.51 -11.09
CA PRO A 12 11.84 -1.77 -12.27
C PRO A 12 11.17 -0.48 -12.78
N PRO A 13 11.13 -0.26 -14.11
CA PRO A 13 10.39 0.85 -14.68
C PRO A 13 8.92 0.74 -14.27
N GLY A 14 8.28 1.88 -14.00
CA GLY A 14 6.86 1.92 -13.60
C GLY A 14 6.59 1.57 -12.13
N ILE A 15 7.59 1.28 -11.29
CA ILE A 15 7.35 1.01 -9.85
C ILE A 15 6.64 2.20 -9.15
N GLY A 16 6.84 3.43 -9.64
CA GLY A 16 6.17 4.64 -9.15
C GLY A 16 4.69 4.74 -9.52
N GLU A 17 4.19 3.83 -10.34
CA GLU A 17 2.80 3.73 -10.78
C GLU A 17 2.02 2.65 -10.04
N PHE A 18 2.70 1.84 -9.22
CA PHE A 18 2.04 0.83 -8.39
C PHE A 18 1.04 1.50 -7.45
N ARG A 19 -0.22 1.11 -7.63
CA ARG A 19 -1.37 1.52 -6.84
C ARG A 19 -2.22 0.28 -6.59
N LEU A 20 -3.12 0.38 -5.62
CA LEU A 20 -4.18 -0.61 -5.50
C LEU A 20 -4.96 -0.66 -6.82
N PRO A 21 -5.23 -1.86 -7.37
CA PRO A 21 -6.13 -2.00 -8.51
C PRO A 21 -7.51 -1.41 -8.19
N ASP A 22 -8.19 -0.83 -9.17
CA ASP A 22 -9.43 -0.07 -8.95
C ASP A 22 -10.52 -0.86 -8.20
N ALA A 23 -10.68 -2.15 -8.52
CA ALA A 23 -11.63 -3.01 -7.81
C ALA A 23 -11.29 -3.18 -6.32
N VAL A 24 -10.00 -3.34 -6.01
CA VAL A 24 -9.49 -3.49 -4.65
C VAL A 24 -9.61 -2.17 -3.89
N ASN A 25 -9.28 -1.04 -4.53
CA ASN A 25 -9.44 0.28 -3.94
C ASN A 25 -10.91 0.58 -3.61
N ARG A 26 -11.85 0.22 -4.51
CA ARG A 26 -13.28 0.35 -4.24
C ARG A 26 -13.73 -0.51 -3.06
N ARG A 27 -13.19 -1.73 -2.93
CA ARG A 27 -13.50 -2.61 -1.79
C ARG A 27 -13.02 -2.01 -0.46
N LEU A 28 -11.78 -1.50 -0.44
CA LEU A 28 -11.25 -0.80 0.72
C LEU A 28 -12.13 0.41 1.08
N GLN A 29 -12.45 1.27 0.10
CA GLN A 29 -13.29 2.45 0.35
C GLN A 29 -14.66 2.08 0.91
N TYR A 30 -15.31 1.05 0.36
CA TYR A 30 -16.60 0.56 0.87
C TYR A 30 -16.54 0.11 2.33
N LEU A 31 -15.46 -0.58 2.74
CA LEU A 31 -15.30 -1.04 4.12
C LEU A 31 -15.07 0.13 5.08
N LEU A 32 -14.25 1.10 4.69
CA LEU A 32 -13.99 2.32 5.48
C LEU A 32 -15.25 3.18 5.60
N ASP A 33 -15.99 3.39 4.50
CA ASP A 33 -17.24 4.15 4.52
C ASP A 33 -18.27 3.53 5.47
N ARG A 34 -18.36 2.20 5.52
CA ARG A 34 -19.24 1.50 6.48
C ARG A 34 -18.82 1.74 7.93
N GLN A 35 -17.52 1.72 8.22
CA GLN A 35 -17.00 2.01 9.56
C GLN A 35 -17.30 3.46 9.97
N ASP A 36 -17.06 4.42 9.07
CA ASP A 36 -17.32 5.84 9.30
C ASP A 36 -18.80 6.14 9.54
N GLN A 37 -19.70 5.39 8.87
CA GLN A 37 -21.15 5.46 9.08
C GLN A 37 -21.61 4.73 10.35
N GLY A 38 -20.71 4.13 11.12
CA GLY A 38 -21.05 3.34 12.31
C GLY A 38 -21.73 2.00 12.00
N THR A 39 -21.69 1.55 10.74
CA THR A 39 -22.21 0.23 10.36
C THR A 39 -21.21 -0.83 10.79
N PRO A 40 -21.61 -1.81 11.63
CA PRO A 40 -20.69 -2.84 12.08
C PRO A 40 -20.19 -3.68 10.89
N LEU A 41 -18.88 -3.85 10.83
CA LEU A 41 -18.23 -4.84 9.99
C LEU A 41 -18.17 -6.18 10.73
N THR A 42 -18.29 -7.28 9.99
CA THR A 42 -17.94 -8.61 10.51
C THR A 42 -16.46 -8.67 10.87
N GLU A 43 -16.05 -9.67 11.65
CA GLU A 43 -14.64 -9.89 11.95
C GLU A 43 -13.80 -10.09 10.67
N SER A 44 -14.31 -10.86 9.70
CA SER A 44 -13.65 -11.03 8.40
C SER A 44 -13.53 -9.74 7.60
N GLU A 45 -14.58 -8.90 7.59
CA GLU A 45 -14.55 -7.59 6.93
C GLU A 45 -13.55 -6.63 7.60
N ARG A 46 -13.40 -6.69 8.93
CA ARG A 46 -12.40 -5.90 9.66
C ARG A 46 -10.97 -6.30 9.29
N LEU A 47 -10.69 -7.61 9.29
CA LEU A 47 -9.37 -8.13 8.90
C LEU A 47 -9.05 -7.81 7.43
N GLU A 48 -10.06 -7.88 6.55
CA GLU A 48 -9.91 -7.46 5.17
C GLU A 48 -9.58 -5.96 5.07
N ALA A 49 -10.30 -5.11 5.79
CA ALA A 49 -10.05 -3.67 5.80
C ALA A 49 -8.62 -3.35 6.29
N GLU A 50 -8.19 -3.96 7.39
CA GLU A 50 -6.85 -3.80 7.96
C GLU A 50 -5.76 -4.20 6.94
N GLY A 51 -5.85 -5.39 6.36
CA GLY A 51 -4.88 -5.84 5.37
C GLY A 51 -4.86 -4.99 4.09
N LEU A 52 -6.00 -4.45 3.67
CA LEU A 52 -6.09 -3.56 2.53
C LEU A 52 -5.50 -2.17 2.82
N VAL A 53 -5.67 -1.64 4.03
CA VAL A 53 -5.01 -0.41 4.49
C VAL A 53 -3.49 -0.60 4.51
N ASP A 54 -2.99 -1.67 5.13
CA ASP A 54 -1.56 -1.98 5.19
C ASP A 54 -0.93 -2.05 3.80
N LEU A 55 -1.62 -2.71 2.86
CA LEU A 55 -1.17 -2.80 1.48
C LEU A 55 -1.17 -1.42 0.80
N ALA A 56 -2.21 -0.59 0.99
CA ALA A 56 -2.28 0.76 0.45
C ALA A 56 -1.12 1.65 0.93
N GLU A 57 -0.79 1.55 2.21
CA GLU A 57 0.33 2.26 2.83
C GLU A 57 1.66 1.80 2.27
N PHE A 58 1.87 0.48 2.21
CA PHE A 58 3.09 -0.09 1.65
C PHE A 58 3.33 0.36 0.20
N LEU A 59 2.30 0.30 -0.66
CA LEU A 59 2.38 0.77 -2.05
C LEU A 59 2.65 2.27 -2.12
N SER A 60 2.05 3.07 -1.22
CA SER A 60 2.29 4.51 -1.13
C SER A 60 3.75 4.82 -0.73
N LEU A 61 4.31 4.07 0.20
CA LEU A 61 5.72 4.18 0.61
C LEU A 61 6.67 3.76 -0.53
N LEU A 62 6.40 2.64 -1.21
CA LEU A 62 7.17 2.19 -2.37
C LEU A 62 7.19 3.27 -3.46
N ARG A 63 6.03 3.83 -3.80
CA ARG A 63 5.92 4.92 -4.78
C ARG A 63 6.69 6.16 -4.36
N SER A 64 6.63 6.54 -3.08
CA SER A 64 7.37 7.69 -2.54
C SER A 64 8.88 7.50 -2.68
N ARG A 65 9.38 6.30 -2.36
CA ARG A 65 10.81 5.95 -2.52
C ARG A 65 11.23 5.92 -3.99
N ALA A 66 10.43 5.30 -4.85
CA ALA A 66 10.66 5.25 -6.29
C ALA A 66 10.79 6.65 -6.90
N ARG A 67 9.84 7.55 -6.59
CA ARG A 67 9.88 8.94 -7.07
C ARG A 67 11.12 9.71 -6.61
N ARG A 68 11.68 9.39 -5.44
CA ARG A 68 12.94 9.99 -4.97
C ARG A 68 14.15 9.50 -5.76
N ILE A 69 14.17 8.22 -6.13
CA ILE A 69 15.23 7.63 -6.96
C ILE A 69 15.18 8.25 -8.37
N SER A 70 13.99 8.36 -8.98
CA SER A 70 13.82 8.95 -10.31
C SER A 70 14.06 10.47 -10.38
N ARG A 71 14.09 11.19 -9.25
CA ARG A 71 14.32 12.65 -9.18
C ARG A 71 15.76 13.04 -8.86
N ARG A 72 16.66 12.08 -8.64
CA ARG A 72 18.09 12.36 -8.53
C ARG A 72 18.66 12.57 -9.96
N PRO A 73 19.39 13.68 -10.20
CA PRO A 73 20.02 13.95 -11.50
C PRO A 73 21.12 12.94 -11.81
#